data_AF-A0A945KKP8-F1
#
_entry.id   AF-A0A945KKP8-F1
#
_cell.length_a   1.000
_cell.length_b   1.000
_cell.length_c   1.000
_cell.angle_alpha   90.00
_cell.angle_beta   90.00
_cell.angle_gamma   90.00
#
_symmetry.space_group_name_H-M   'P 1'
#
loop_
_entity.id
_entity.type
_entity.pdbx_description
1 polymer ?
#
loop_
_entity_poly.entity_id
_entity_poly.type
_entity_poly.pdbx_seq_one_letter_code
_entity_poly.pdbx_strand_id
1 'polypeptide(L)'
;EDKVVRFSDRDGHTIFLEPEGFDSDLLYANGISTSLPVEAQEQFVQTCVGLENARLVQPGYAVEYTFVAPRALHRSLAVRDVGGLWLAGQICGTSGYEEAAAQGLLAGLNAARRVAGLAAWVPARHEAYLGVLVDDLVVSDPSEPYRMFTSRAEHRLLLRHDNADLRLTPHAIRLGLCCEKRRAVFKARCDRLEMARAEMTQREAMGEPRKQGRKVTLLDLLRRPGASFQQVFASDPSTVDWGLLESDQVTLEADVLYEGYARRQQAWVDRGAEREAMQLPLDFDFAAVSGLRNEAVLTLTESRPETLGAAGRLAGVTPADLALLEIALAR
;
A
#
# COMPACT_ATOMS: atom_id res chain seq x y z
N GLU A 1 -24.25 -13.19 6.88
CA GLU A 1 -24.98 -13.01 8.16
C GLU A 1 -24.49 -11.79 8.97
N ASP A 2 -23.21 -11.73 9.36
CA ASP A 2 -22.70 -10.73 10.33
C ASP A 2 -22.96 -9.27 9.95
N LYS A 3 -22.86 -8.93 8.66
CA LYS A 3 -23.07 -7.55 8.18
C LYS A 3 -24.46 -7.01 8.52
N VAL A 4 -25.48 -7.87 8.50
CA VAL A 4 -26.89 -7.47 8.73
C VAL A 4 -27.13 -7.28 10.23
N VAL A 5 -26.49 -8.09 11.08
CA VAL A 5 -26.55 -7.95 12.53
C VAL A 5 -25.81 -6.68 12.99
N ARG A 6 -24.62 -6.43 12.43
CA ARG A 6 -23.78 -5.29 12.81
C ARG A 6 -24.34 -3.94 12.32
N PHE A 7 -25.09 -3.94 11.22
CA PHE A 7 -25.66 -2.75 10.58
C PHE A 7 -27.17 -2.93 10.37
N SER A 8 -27.88 -3.24 11.45
CA SER A 8 -29.32 -3.53 11.44
C SER A 8 -30.21 -2.34 11.07
N ASP A 9 -29.64 -1.13 11.08
CA ASP A 9 -30.28 0.13 10.72
C ASP A 9 -30.33 0.38 9.20
N ARG A 10 -29.65 -0.45 8.40
CA ARG A 10 -29.63 -0.28 6.95
C ARG A 10 -30.82 -0.96 6.28
N ASP A 11 -31.49 -0.22 5.40
CA ASP A 11 -32.63 -0.70 4.60
C ASP A 11 -32.22 -1.69 3.48
N GLY A 12 -30.92 -1.88 3.25
CA GLY A 12 -30.42 -2.82 2.25
C GLY A 12 -28.90 -2.85 2.13
N HIS A 13 -28.41 -3.87 1.43
CA HIS A 13 -27.01 -4.04 1.10
C HIS A 13 -26.87 -4.35 -0.39
N THR A 14 -25.93 -3.67 -1.05
CA THR A 14 -25.61 -3.92 -2.47
C THR A 14 -25.00 -5.31 -2.65
N ILE A 15 -25.39 -5.97 -3.74
CA ILE A 15 -24.83 -7.23 -4.23
C ILE A 15 -24.34 -6.96 -5.66
N PHE A 16 -23.12 -7.39 -5.98
CA PHE A 16 -22.59 -7.35 -7.33
C PHE A 16 -22.61 -8.77 -7.90
N LEU A 17 -23.18 -8.92 -9.10
CA LEU A 17 -23.14 -10.18 -9.84
C LEU A 17 -22.00 -10.09 -10.84
N GLU A 18 -20.95 -10.84 -10.59
CA GLU A 18 -19.70 -10.80 -11.34
C GLU A 18 -19.55 -12.09 -12.17
N PRO A 19 -19.50 -12.02 -13.51
CA PRO A 19 -19.23 -13.20 -14.34
C PRO A 19 -17.87 -13.80 -14.00
N GLU A 20 -17.80 -15.11 -13.78
CA GLU A 20 -16.53 -15.79 -13.47
C GLU A 20 -15.64 -16.00 -14.72
N GLY A 21 -16.22 -15.88 -15.92
CA GLY A 21 -15.48 -15.98 -17.18
C GLY A 21 -16.32 -15.59 -18.39
N PHE A 22 -15.67 -15.40 -19.55
CA PHE A 22 -16.34 -15.04 -20.81
C PHE A 22 -17.26 -16.14 -21.33
N ASP A 23 -16.85 -17.40 -21.18
CA ASP A 23 -17.57 -18.59 -21.64
C ASP A 23 -18.15 -19.39 -20.47
N SER A 24 -18.49 -18.71 -19.36
CA SER A 24 -19.04 -19.33 -18.15
C SER A 24 -20.41 -18.76 -17.84
N ASP A 25 -21.36 -19.63 -17.54
CA ASP A 25 -22.68 -19.24 -17.03
C ASP A 25 -22.65 -18.98 -15.51
N LEU A 26 -21.48 -19.10 -14.86
CA LEU A 26 -21.31 -18.88 -13.42
C LEU A 26 -21.18 -17.39 -13.09
N LEU A 27 -21.93 -16.98 -12.07
CA LEU A 27 -21.89 -15.65 -11.49
C LEU A 27 -21.43 -15.74 -10.04
N TYR A 28 -20.40 -14.99 -9.69
CA TYR A 28 -20.03 -14.75 -8.30
C TYR A 28 -20.90 -13.65 -7.71
N ALA A 29 -21.65 -13.97 -6.65
CA ALA A 29 -22.50 -13.01 -5.95
C ALA A 29 -21.71 -12.30 -4.85
N ASN A 30 -20.94 -11.29 -5.25
CA ASN A 30 -20.12 -10.50 -4.33
C ASN A 30 -20.99 -9.70 -3.37
N GLY A 31 -20.67 -9.80 -2.08
CA GLY A 31 -21.40 -9.15 -0.99
C GLY A 31 -22.31 -10.08 -0.19
N ILE A 32 -22.53 -11.33 -0.59
CA ILE A 32 -23.36 -12.30 0.17
C ILE A 32 -22.58 -13.54 0.63
N SER A 33 -21.31 -13.38 1.00
CA SER A 33 -20.55 -14.44 1.70
C SER A 33 -21.29 -14.90 2.96
N THR A 34 -21.43 -16.22 3.13
CA THR A 34 -22.26 -16.84 4.18
C THR A 34 -21.76 -18.24 4.54
N SER A 35 -22.06 -18.65 5.77
CA SER A 35 -21.85 -20.02 6.27
C SER A 35 -23.16 -20.69 6.71
N LEU A 36 -24.31 -20.12 6.32
CA LEU A 36 -25.63 -20.66 6.63
C LEU A 36 -25.89 -22.02 5.98
N PRO A 37 -26.83 -22.84 6.50
CA PRO A 37 -27.29 -24.05 5.82
C PRO A 37 -27.76 -23.76 4.39
N VAL A 38 -27.53 -24.70 3.47
CA VAL A 38 -27.78 -24.53 2.03
C VAL A 38 -29.23 -24.10 1.75
N GLU A 39 -30.20 -24.65 2.47
CA GLU A 39 -31.62 -24.33 2.31
C GLU A 39 -31.91 -22.88 2.66
N ALA A 40 -31.27 -22.35 3.71
CA ALA A 40 -31.38 -20.94 4.07
C ALA A 40 -30.70 -20.04 3.03
N GLN A 41 -29.60 -20.51 2.43
CA GLN A 41 -28.93 -19.78 1.35
C GLN A 41 -29.83 -19.61 0.13
N GLU A 42 -30.44 -20.71 -0.34
CA GLU A 42 -31.38 -20.69 -1.46
C GLU A 42 -32.55 -19.72 -1.18
N GLN A 43 -33.14 -19.81 0.02
CA GLN A 43 -34.24 -18.95 0.42
C GLN A 43 -33.88 -17.46 0.36
N PHE A 44 -32.78 -17.04 1.00
CA PHE A 44 -32.45 -15.61 1.02
C PHE A 44 -31.98 -15.10 -0.35
N VAL A 45 -31.28 -15.92 -1.14
CA VAL A 45 -30.87 -15.52 -2.49
C VAL A 45 -32.08 -15.23 -3.37
N GLN A 46 -33.13 -16.07 -3.28
CA GLN A 46 -34.37 -15.86 -4.03
C GLN A 46 -35.18 -14.63 -3.58
N THR A 47 -34.89 -14.07 -2.40
CA THR A 47 -35.47 -12.78 -1.98
C THR A 47 -34.77 -11.57 -2.60
N CYS A 48 -33.59 -11.75 -3.19
CA CYS A 48 -32.86 -10.66 -3.83
C CYS A 48 -33.49 -10.37 -5.20
N VAL A 49 -33.77 -9.08 -5.46
CA VAL A 49 -34.38 -8.64 -6.73
C VAL A 49 -33.51 -9.07 -7.91
N GLY A 50 -34.12 -9.76 -8.88
CA GLY A 50 -33.45 -10.31 -10.06
C GLY A 50 -32.85 -11.70 -9.88
N LEU A 51 -32.89 -12.27 -8.67
CA LEU A 51 -32.41 -13.61 -8.34
C LEU A 51 -33.55 -14.55 -7.90
N GLU A 52 -34.81 -14.20 -8.17
CA GLU A 52 -36.00 -14.93 -7.70
C GLU A 52 -36.02 -16.39 -8.16
N ASN A 53 -35.39 -16.68 -9.32
CA ASN A 53 -35.25 -18.00 -9.90
C ASN A 53 -33.79 -18.44 -10.05
N ALA A 54 -32.87 -17.79 -9.33
CA ALA A 54 -31.46 -18.14 -9.38
C ALA A 54 -31.22 -19.56 -8.86
N ARG A 55 -30.27 -20.26 -9.46
CA ARG A 55 -29.84 -21.59 -9.06
C ARG A 55 -28.46 -21.52 -8.44
N LEU A 56 -28.31 -21.96 -7.20
CA LEU A 56 -27.01 -22.09 -6.57
C LEU A 56 -26.27 -23.27 -7.21
N VAL A 57 -25.17 -22.99 -7.89
CA VAL A 57 -24.28 -24.02 -8.44
C VAL A 57 -23.32 -24.53 -7.37
N GLN A 58 -22.85 -23.62 -6.51
CA GLN A 58 -22.01 -23.92 -5.37
C GLN A 58 -22.53 -23.16 -4.14
N PRO A 59 -22.85 -23.84 -3.03
CA PRO A 59 -23.21 -23.18 -1.79
C PRO A 59 -22.04 -22.35 -1.24
N GLY A 60 -22.35 -21.23 -0.62
CA GLY A 60 -21.42 -20.47 0.20
C GLY A 60 -20.95 -21.29 1.40
N TYR A 61 -19.72 -21.05 1.83
CA TYR A 61 -19.10 -21.73 2.97
C TYR A 61 -18.07 -20.82 3.63
N ALA A 62 -17.72 -21.14 4.87
CA ALA A 62 -16.58 -20.56 5.56
C ALA A 62 -15.44 -21.59 5.66
N VAL A 63 -14.20 -21.10 5.66
CA VAL A 63 -13.00 -21.92 5.85
C VAL A 63 -12.31 -21.48 7.13
N GLU A 64 -12.02 -22.45 7.99
CA GLU A 64 -11.15 -22.27 9.15
C GLU A 64 -9.79 -22.92 8.86
N TYR A 65 -8.72 -22.19 9.14
CA TYR A 65 -7.36 -22.64 8.89
C TYR A 65 -6.41 -22.10 9.96
N THR A 66 -5.30 -22.81 10.16
CA THR A 66 -4.23 -22.37 11.05
C THR A 66 -3.35 -21.34 10.35
N PHE A 67 -2.93 -20.32 11.08
CA PHE A 67 -1.95 -19.34 10.64
C PHE A 67 -0.87 -19.13 11.71
N VAL A 68 0.26 -18.57 11.31
CA VAL A 68 1.34 -18.17 12.21
C VAL A 68 1.19 -16.69 12.51
N ALA A 69 1.19 -16.34 13.81
CA ALA A 69 1.09 -14.97 14.26
C ALA A 69 2.19 -14.11 13.59
N PRO A 70 1.82 -13.05 12.83
CA PRO A 70 2.78 -12.24 12.09
C PRO A 70 3.90 -11.62 12.93
N ARG A 71 3.70 -11.40 14.23
CA ARG A 71 4.76 -10.95 15.15
C ARG A 71 5.97 -11.90 15.20
N ALA A 72 5.79 -13.18 14.87
CA ALA A 72 6.87 -14.16 14.79
C ALA A 72 7.79 -13.94 13.57
N LEU A 73 7.45 -13.00 12.69
CA LEU A 73 8.22 -12.66 11.50
C LEU A 73 9.01 -11.36 11.71
N HIS A 74 10.14 -11.30 11.04
CA HIS A 74 10.82 -10.04 10.72
C HIS A 74 10.04 -9.28 9.64
N ARG A 75 10.31 -7.99 9.47
CA ARG A 75 9.78 -7.20 8.34
C ARG A 75 10.27 -7.71 6.97
N SER A 76 11.29 -8.57 6.96
CA SER A 76 11.75 -9.29 5.77
C SER A 76 10.94 -10.55 5.43
N LEU A 77 9.92 -10.86 6.25
CA LEU A 77 9.11 -12.09 6.27
C LEU A 77 9.86 -13.36 6.69
N ALA A 78 11.10 -13.24 7.16
CA ALA A 78 11.83 -14.33 7.77
C ALA A 78 11.24 -14.66 9.15
N VAL A 79 11.12 -15.94 9.50
CA VAL A 79 10.75 -16.37 10.85
C VAL A 79 11.90 -16.04 11.80
N ARG A 80 11.60 -15.37 12.91
CA ARG A 80 12.61 -14.90 13.89
C ARG A 80 13.38 -16.06 14.51
N ASP A 81 12.66 -17.10 14.93
CA ASP A 81 13.23 -18.22 15.70
C ASP A 81 13.74 -19.37 14.81
N VAL A 82 13.49 -19.33 13.50
CA VAL A 82 13.86 -20.40 12.56
C VAL A 82 14.62 -19.81 11.38
N GLY A 83 15.96 -19.91 11.45
CA GLY A 83 16.84 -19.43 10.39
C GLY A 83 16.57 -20.14 9.06
N GLY A 84 16.39 -19.36 7.99
CA GLY A 84 16.18 -19.89 6.64
C GLY A 84 14.73 -20.21 6.28
N LEU A 85 13.77 -19.85 7.13
CA LEU A 85 12.34 -20.01 6.85
C LEU A 85 11.68 -18.64 6.62
N TRP A 86 10.89 -18.52 5.54
CA TRP A 86 10.04 -17.37 5.27
C TRP A 86 8.60 -17.82 5.08
N LEU A 87 7.66 -17.00 5.55
CA LEU A 87 6.22 -17.24 5.38
C LEU A 87 5.60 -16.11 4.55
N ALA A 88 4.61 -16.44 3.72
CA ALA A 88 3.89 -15.47 2.90
C ALA A 88 2.47 -15.92 2.59
N GLY A 89 1.53 -14.99 2.59
CA GLY A 89 0.13 -15.22 2.21
C GLY A 89 -0.76 -15.53 3.41
N GLN A 90 -1.78 -16.35 3.20
CA GLN A 90 -2.81 -16.63 4.23
C GLN A 90 -2.22 -17.23 5.51
N ILE A 91 -1.10 -17.95 5.42
CA ILE A 91 -0.36 -18.45 6.59
C ILE A 91 0.15 -17.32 7.51
N CYS A 92 0.26 -16.10 7.01
CA CYS A 92 0.61 -14.89 7.76
C CYS A 92 -0.63 -14.09 8.18
N GLY A 93 -1.83 -14.68 8.18
CA GLY A 93 -3.05 -14.00 8.64
C GLY A 93 -3.55 -12.90 7.69
N THR A 94 -3.19 -12.93 6.40
CA THR A 94 -3.79 -12.05 5.38
C THR A 94 -4.90 -12.74 4.60
N SER A 95 -5.87 -11.97 4.08
CA SER A 95 -6.91 -12.47 3.18
C SER A 95 -6.95 -11.61 1.91
N GLY A 96 -6.51 -12.18 0.79
CA GLY A 96 -6.51 -11.52 -0.52
C GLY A 96 -5.36 -12.03 -1.40
N TYR A 97 -5.58 -12.04 -2.71
CA TYR A 97 -4.60 -12.56 -3.66
C TYR A 97 -3.40 -11.62 -3.79
N GLU A 98 -3.67 -10.31 -3.78
CA GLU A 98 -2.70 -9.23 -3.90
C GLU A 98 -1.78 -9.18 -2.69
N GLU A 99 -2.33 -9.28 -1.48
CA GLU A 99 -1.58 -9.38 -0.23
C GLU A 99 -0.64 -10.58 -0.25
N ALA A 100 -1.16 -11.74 -0.65
CA ALA A 100 -0.37 -12.98 -0.70
C ALA A 100 0.73 -12.93 -1.75
N ALA A 101 0.43 -12.43 -2.95
CA ALA A 101 1.40 -12.28 -4.03
C ALA A 101 2.51 -11.29 -3.66
N ALA A 102 2.17 -10.16 -3.03
CA ALA A 102 3.13 -9.14 -2.62
C ALA A 102 4.07 -9.67 -1.52
N GLN A 103 3.53 -10.39 -0.53
CA GLN A 103 4.34 -11.08 0.47
C GLN A 103 5.23 -12.16 -0.17
N GLY A 104 4.69 -12.95 -1.09
CA GLY A 104 5.43 -14.00 -1.78
C GLY A 104 6.64 -13.46 -2.56
N LEU A 105 6.46 -12.32 -3.24
CA LEU A 105 7.56 -11.62 -3.92
C LEU A 105 8.66 -11.20 -2.93
N LEU A 106 8.29 -10.63 -1.79
CA LEU A 106 9.24 -10.18 -0.77
C LEU A 106 9.96 -11.35 -0.09
N ALA A 107 9.23 -12.38 0.32
CA ALA A 107 9.75 -13.58 0.93
C ALA A 107 10.72 -14.30 -0.02
N GLY A 108 10.31 -14.51 -1.28
CA GLY A 108 11.14 -15.14 -2.30
C GLY A 108 12.42 -14.36 -2.60
N LEU A 109 12.31 -13.03 -2.72
CA LEU A 109 13.48 -12.15 -2.86
C LEU A 109 14.44 -12.29 -1.69
N ASN A 110 13.95 -12.22 -0.46
CA ASN A 110 14.81 -12.26 0.73
C ASN A 110 15.41 -13.65 0.97
N ALA A 111 14.70 -14.72 0.64
CA ALA A 111 15.24 -16.07 0.62
C ALA A 111 16.41 -16.19 -0.37
N ALA A 112 16.24 -15.71 -1.61
CA ALA A 112 17.31 -15.71 -2.62
C ALA A 112 18.53 -14.87 -2.18
N ARG A 113 18.29 -13.70 -1.58
CA ARG A 113 19.34 -12.83 -1.05
C ARG A 113 20.12 -13.48 0.08
N ARG A 114 19.45 -14.22 0.98
CA ARG A 114 20.12 -14.98 2.06
C ARG A 114 21.10 -16.00 1.50
N VAL A 115 20.68 -16.76 0.48
CA VAL A 115 21.53 -17.76 -0.20
C VAL A 115 22.73 -17.09 -0.87
N ALA A 116 22.52 -15.90 -1.44
CA ALA A 116 23.58 -15.09 -2.05
C ALA A 116 24.48 -14.34 -1.04
N GLY A 117 24.27 -14.50 0.27
CA GLY A 117 25.03 -13.78 1.30
C GLY A 117 24.76 -12.27 1.34
N LEU A 118 23.64 -11.81 0.79
CA LEU A 118 23.24 -10.41 0.75
C LEU A 118 22.25 -10.08 1.86
N ALA A 119 22.31 -8.83 2.36
CA ALA A 119 21.35 -8.33 3.34
C ALA A 119 19.91 -8.33 2.78
N ALA A 120 18.92 -8.61 3.63
CA ALA A 120 17.51 -8.54 3.24
C ALA A 120 17.12 -7.13 2.73
N TRP A 121 16.14 -7.07 1.84
CA TRP A 121 15.51 -5.83 1.43
C TRP A 121 14.08 -5.77 1.99
N VAL A 122 13.73 -4.62 2.53
CA VAL A 122 12.39 -4.31 3.02
C VAL A 122 12.00 -2.93 2.46
N PRO A 123 10.89 -2.80 1.74
CA PRO A 123 10.41 -1.48 1.31
C PRO A 123 9.90 -0.69 2.52
N ALA A 124 10.21 0.60 2.57
CA ALA A 124 9.65 1.45 3.60
C ALA A 124 8.16 1.71 3.35
N ARG A 125 7.42 2.05 4.42
CA ARG A 125 5.98 2.36 4.34
C ARG A 125 5.65 3.49 3.37
N HIS A 126 6.51 4.51 3.29
CA HIS A 126 6.33 5.65 2.40
C HIS A 126 6.72 5.36 0.94
N GLU A 127 7.41 4.24 0.68
CA GLU A 127 7.84 3.83 -0.66
C GLU A 127 6.81 2.90 -1.33
N ALA A 128 6.12 2.04 -0.57
CA ALA A 128 5.16 1.08 -1.11
C ALA A 128 4.08 0.67 -0.13
N TYR A 129 2.89 0.36 -0.67
CA TYR A 129 1.87 -0.38 0.06
C TYR A 129 2.32 -1.77 0.52
N LEU A 130 3.28 -2.42 -0.17
CA LEU A 130 3.94 -3.63 0.33
C LEU A 130 4.67 -3.38 1.67
N GLY A 131 5.31 -2.22 1.82
CA GLY A 131 5.95 -1.83 3.08
C GLY A 131 4.92 -1.57 4.18
N VAL A 132 3.79 -0.94 3.84
CA VAL A 132 2.65 -0.76 4.77
C VAL A 132 2.08 -2.11 5.21
N LEU A 133 1.80 -3.02 4.27
CA LEU A 133 1.28 -4.35 4.52
C LEU A 133 2.12 -5.11 5.54
N VAL A 134 3.42 -5.22 5.28
CA VAL A 134 4.31 -6.05 6.09
C VAL A 134 4.58 -5.42 7.45
N ASP A 135 4.70 -4.09 7.50
CA ASP A 135 4.86 -3.38 8.76
C ASP A 135 3.59 -3.47 9.62
N ASP A 136 2.41 -3.25 9.05
CA ASP A 136 1.14 -3.40 9.78
C ASP A 136 0.95 -4.83 10.29
N LEU A 137 1.27 -5.84 9.48
CA LEU A 137 1.19 -7.25 9.89
C LEU A 137 2.08 -7.53 11.10
N VAL A 138 3.37 -7.23 11.01
CA VAL A 138 4.34 -7.55 12.06
C VAL A 138 4.14 -6.71 13.32
N VAL A 139 3.71 -5.45 13.18
CA VAL A 139 3.54 -4.52 14.31
C VAL A 139 2.17 -4.68 14.98
N SER A 140 1.10 -4.83 14.22
CA SER A 140 -0.27 -4.77 14.76
C SER A 140 -0.81 -6.14 15.20
N ASP A 141 -0.20 -7.24 14.75
CA ASP A 141 -0.61 -8.63 15.01
C ASP A 141 -2.15 -8.81 14.98
N PRO A 142 -2.78 -8.60 13.82
CA PRO A 142 -4.22 -8.44 13.72
C PRO A 142 -4.98 -9.70 14.14
N SER A 143 -6.05 -9.51 14.92
CA SER A 143 -6.91 -10.60 15.41
C SER A 143 -7.88 -11.16 14.37
N GLU A 144 -8.04 -10.46 13.25
CA GLU A 144 -8.83 -10.86 12.10
C GLU A 144 -7.94 -10.87 10.85
N PRO A 145 -8.27 -11.65 9.80
CA PRO A 145 -7.48 -11.68 8.58
C PRO A 145 -7.28 -10.28 8.00
N TYR A 146 -6.02 -9.84 7.90
CA TYR A 146 -5.66 -8.52 7.41
C TYR A 146 -6.01 -8.34 5.94
N ARG A 147 -6.55 -7.17 5.59
CA ARG A 147 -6.89 -6.77 4.23
C ARG A 147 -6.42 -5.35 3.97
N MET A 148 -5.83 -5.07 2.82
CA MET A 148 -5.23 -3.77 2.52
C MET A 148 -6.20 -2.59 2.61
N PHE A 149 -7.50 -2.80 2.38
CA PHE A 149 -8.47 -1.71 2.46
C PHE A 149 -8.69 -1.19 3.89
N THR A 150 -8.36 -1.98 4.92
CA THR A 150 -8.41 -1.51 6.33
C THR A 150 -7.12 -0.79 6.74
N SER A 151 -6.07 -0.86 5.90
CA SER A 151 -4.79 -0.22 6.17
C SER A 151 -4.87 1.30 6.21
N ARG A 152 -4.09 1.89 7.12
CA ARG A 152 -3.91 3.35 7.20
C ARG A 152 -2.55 3.72 6.62
N ALA A 153 -2.44 3.76 5.30
CA ALA A 153 -1.29 4.41 4.67
C ALA A 153 -1.35 5.93 4.95
N GLU A 154 -0.36 6.47 5.66
CA GLU A 154 -0.27 7.88 6.02
C GLU A 154 0.18 8.75 4.83
N HIS A 155 0.89 8.11 3.88
CA HIS A 155 1.54 8.76 2.74
C HIS A 155 0.82 8.53 1.41
N ARG A 156 -0.52 8.55 1.40
CA ARG A 156 -1.36 8.19 0.23
C ARG A 156 -1.02 8.96 -1.06
N LEU A 157 -0.58 10.21 -0.96
CA LEU A 157 -0.26 11.02 -2.15
C LEU A 157 1.11 10.66 -2.76
N LEU A 158 1.99 10.04 -1.98
CA LEU A 158 3.23 9.43 -2.47
C LEU A 158 2.95 8.04 -3.08
N LEU A 159 2.01 7.30 -2.49
CA LEU A 159 1.72 5.89 -2.79
C LEU A 159 0.60 5.67 -3.83
N ARG A 160 0.58 6.47 -4.90
CA ARG A 160 -0.46 6.37 -5.92
C ARG A 160 -0.23 5.18 -6.86
N HIS A 161 -1.28 4.68 -7.48
CA HIS A 161 -1.17 3.57 -8.42
C HIS A 161 -0.38 3.98 -9.69
N ASP A 162 -0.57 5.22 -10.16
CA ASP A 162 0.01 5.74 -11.42
C ASP A 162 1.55 5.88 -11.38
N ASN A 163 2.13 5.99 -10.18
CA ASN A 163 3.56 6.22 -9.95
C ASN A 163 4.29 5.02 -9.30
N ALA A 164 3.63 3.86 -9.20
CA ALA A 164 4.22 2.68 -8.55
C ALA A 164 5.52 2.20 -9.22
N ASP A 165 5.60 2.32 -10.54
CA ASP A 165 6.80 1.98 -11.30
C ASP A 165 7.92 3.01 -11.11
N LEU A 166 7.60 4.31 -11.03
CA LEU A 166 8.54 5.38 -10.71
C LEU A 166 9.18 5.16 -9.33
N ARG A 167 8.40 4.66 -8.37
CA ARG A 167 8.90 4.32 -7.03
C ARG A 167 9.71 3.02 -7.02
N LEU A 168 9.20 1.94 -7.61
CA LEU A 168 9.71 0.58 -7.33
C LEU A 168 10.58 -0.03 -8.44
N THR A 169 10.48 0.44 -9.69
CA THR A 169 11.35 -0.07 -10.76
C THR A 169 12.84 0.21 -10.49
N PRO A 170 13.25 1.37 -9.95
CA PRO A 170 14.64 1.59 -9.54
C PRO A 170 15.14 0.56 -8.51
N HIS A 171 14.29 0.16 -7.55
CA HIS A 171 14.62 -0.90 -6.59
C HIS A 171 14.75 -2.24 -7.30
N ALA A 172 13.78 -2.62 -8.14
CA ALA A 172 13.82 -3.86 -8.90
C ALA A 172 15.08 -3.97 -9.79
N ILE A 173 15.54 -2.85 -10.36
CA ILE A 173 16.80 -2.77 -11.12
C ILE A 173 18.01 -3.09 -10.24
N ARG A 174 18.13 -2.43 -9.08
CA ARG A 174 19.22 -2.66 -8.12
C ARG A 174 19.21 -4.07 -7.53
N LEU A 175 18.01 -4.63 -7.35
CA LEU A 175 17.80 -5.97 -6.79
C LEU A 175 17.95 -7.09 -7.83
N GLY A 176 18.12 -6.77 -9.12
CA GLY A 176 18.26 -7.76 -10.18
C GLY A 176 16.95 -8.42 -10.63
N LEU A 177 15.79 -7.88 -10.24
CA LEU A 177 14.46 -8.41 -10.57
C LEU A 177 13.89 -7.83 -11.89
N CYS A 178 14.53 -6.81 -12.44
CA CYS A 178 14.03 -6.10 -13.62
C CYS A 178 14.73 -6.58 -14.90
N CYS A 179 13.97 -7.16 -15.84
CA CYS A 179 14.44 -7.58 -17.15
C CYS A 179 14.73 -6.38 -18.08
N GLU A 180 15.55 -6.59 -19.12
CA GLU A 180 15.98 -5.51 -20.02
C GLU A 180 14.82 -4.81 -20.73
N LYS A 181 13.81 -5.58 -21.17
CA LYS A 181 12.58 -5.02 -21.76
C LYS A 181 11.91 -4.04 -20.81
N ARG A 182 11.80 -4.39 -19.52
CA ARG A 182 11.16 -3.52 -18.52
C ARG A 182 12.02 -2.28 -18.23
N ARG A 183 13.35 -2.43 -18.20
CA ARG A 183 14.29 -1.30 -18.04
C ARG A 183 14.15 -0.29 -19.16
N ALA A 184 14.11 -0.74 -20.41
CA ALA A 184 13.94 0.12 -21.57
C ALA A 184 12.60 0.89 -21.54
N VAL A 185 11.50 0.21 -21.23
CA VAL A 185 10.18 0.84 -21.09
C VAL A 185 10.16 1.88 -19.98
N PHE A 186 10.75 1.56 -18.82
CA PHE A 186 10.85 2.47 -17.69
C PHE A 186 11.67 3.72 -18.04
N LYS A 187 12.86 3.54 -18.63
CA LYS A 187 13.71 4.66 -19.04
C LYS A 187 12.99 5.57 -20.02
N ALA A 188 12.37 5.01 -21.06
CA ALA A 188 11.62 5.79 -22.04
C ALA A 188 10.46 6.57 -21.39
N ARG A 189 9.80 5.99 -20.38
CA ARG A 189 8.76 6.69 -19.61
C ARG A 189 9.34 7.86 -18.81
N CYS A 190 10.44 7.65 -18.07
CA CYS A 190 11.13 8.73 -17.34
C CYS A 190 11.56 9.87 -18.27
N ASP A 191 12.19 9.54 -19.41
CA ASP A 191 12.63 10.52 -20.40
C ASP A 191 11.44 11.38 -20.90
N ARG A 192 10.29 10.75 -21.21
CA ARG A 192 9.07 11.48 -21.64
C ARG A 192 8.52 12.40 -20.55
N LEU A 193 8.43 11.92 -19.31
CA LEU A 193 7.91 12.69 -18.18
C LEU A 193 8.82 13.90 -17.86
N GLU A 194 10.13 13.68 -17.82
CA GLU A 194 11.13 14.73 -17.58
C GLU A 194 11.11 15.78 -18.67
N MET A 195 11.14 15.35 -19.94
CA MET A 195 11.04 16.24 -21.10
C MET A 195 9.75 17.07 -21.05
N ALA A 196 8.59 16.44 -20.91
CA ALA A 196 7.31 17.15 -20.90
C ALA A 196 7.23 18.14 -19.74
N ARG A 197 7.68 17.77 -18.53
CA ARG A 197 7.71 18.69 -17.39
C ARG A 197 8.63 19.89 -17.64
N ALA A 198 9.80 19.66 -18.22
CA ALA A 198 10.74 20.73 -18.56
C ALA A 198 10.14 21.69 -19.60
N GLU A 199 9.60 21.15 -20.70
CA GLU A 199 8.96 21.94 -21.76
C GLU A 199 7.76 22.73 -21.22
N MET A 200 6.87 22.10 -20.43
CA MET A 200 5.72 22.79 -19.84
C MET A 200 6.11 23.94 -18.90
N THR A 201 7.27 23.83 -18.24
CA THR A 201 7.79 24.89 -17.35
C THR A 201 8.31 26.09 -18.15
N GLN A 202 8.82 25.87 -19.37
CA GLN A 202 9.44 26.90 -20.19
C GLN A 202 8.46 27.57 -21.16
N ARG A 203 7.49 26.81 -21.68
CA ARG A 203 6.54 27.30 -22.68
C ARG A 203 5.41 28.11 -22.04
N GLU A 204 5.08 29.22 -22.69
CA GLU A 204 3.97 30.09 -22.32
C GLU A 204 2.65 29.51 -22.85
N ALA A 205 1.61 29.52 -22.01
CA ALA A 205 0.27 29.12 -22.40
C ALA A 205 -0.34 30.20 -23.32
N MET A 206 -0.73 29.82 -24.54
CA MET A 206 -1.35 30.76 -25.46
C MET A 206 -2.76 31.13 -25.00
N GLY A 207 -3.12 32.40 -25.19
CA GLY A 207 -4.45 32.93 -24.84
C GLY A 207 -4.66 33.22 -23.34
N GLU A 208 -3.65 33.00 -22.50
CA GLU A 208 -3.75 33.23 -21.05
C GLU A 208 -3.29 34.64 -20.64
N PRO A 209 -4.08 35.37 -19.84
CA PRO A 209 -3.65 36.66 -19.32
C PRO A 209 -2.50 36.48 -18.33
N ARG A 210 -1.55 37.43 -18.33
CA ARG A 210 -0.46 37.44 -17.36
C ARG A 210 -1.01 37.47 -15.93
N LYS A 211 -0.48 36.60 -15.07
CA LYS A 211 -0.84 36.55 -13.65
C LYS A 211 0.25 37.25 -12.85
N GLN A 212 -0.11 38.34 -12.16
CA GLN A 212 0.83 39.14 -11.35
C GLN A 212 2.09 39.58 -12.13
N GLY A 213 1.92 39.98 -13.40
CA GLY A 213 3.01 40.42 -14.28
C GLY A 213 3.86 39.30 -14.91
N ARG A 214 3.71 38.05 -14.44
CA ARG A 214 4.40 36.87 -14.98
C ARG A 214 3.59 36.21 -16.10
N LYS A 215 4.31 35.67 -17.09
CA LYS A 215 3.77 34.77 -18.12
C LYS A 215 3.22 33.49 -17.47
N VAL A 216 2.03 33.07 -17.88
CA VAL A 216 1.45 31.79 -17.44
C VAL A 216 2.07 30.68 -18.27
N THR A 217 2.66 29.69 -17.62
CA THR A 217 3.29 28.55 -18.30
C THR A 217 2.26 27.45 -18.56
N LEU A 218 2.56 26.51 -19.46
CA LEU A 218 1.71 25.32 -19.65
C LEU A 218 1.59 24.52 -18.34
N LEU A 219 2.65 24.45 -17.52
CA LEU A 219 2.62 23.81 -16.21
C LEU A 219 1.63 24.50 -15.25
N ASP A 220 1.48 25.82 -15.35
CA ASP A 220 0.54 26.57 -14.52
C ASP A 220 -0.93 26.27 -14.87
N LEU A 221 -1.21 25.78 -16.08
CA LEU A 221 -2.55 25.29 -16.45
C LEU A 221 -2.91 24.07 -15.60
N LEU A 222 -1.99 23.12 -15.45
CA LEU A 222 -2.20 21.88 -14.67
C LEU A 222 -2.33 22.11 -13.16
N ARG A 223 -1.97 23.30 -12.65
CA ARG A 223 -2.18 23.68 -11.25
C ARG A 223 -3.62 24.08 -10.92
N ARG A 224 -4.48 24.26 -11.93
CA ARG A 224 -5.85 24.74 -11.75
C ARG A 224 -6.76 23.60 -11.28
N PRO A 225 -7.75 23.87 -10.42
CA PRO A 225 -8.78 22.87 -10.11
C PRO A 225 -9.50 22.42 -11.38
N GLY A 226 -9.61 21.10 -11.58
CA GLY A 226 -10.23 20.51 -12.77
C GLY A 226 -9.40 20.65 -14.05
N ALA A 227 -8.10 20.96 -13.94
CA ALA A 227 -7.21 20.96 -15.08
C ALA A 227 -7.02 19.55 -15.66
N SER A 228 -6.84 19.48 -16.97
CA SER A 228 -6.51 18.26 -17.69
C SER A 228 -5.49 18.56 -18.79
N PHE A 229 -4.79 17.54 -19.26
CA PHE A 229 -3.83 17.64 -20.34
C PHE A 229 -4.48 18.10 -21.65
N GLN A 230 -5.79 17.92 -21.82
CA GLN A 230 -6.55 18.48 -22.93
C GLN A 230 -6.43 20.01 -23.01
N GLN A 231 -6.36 20.70 -21.86
CA GLN A 231 -6.14 22.15 -21.82
C GLN A 231 -4.72 22.53 -22.25
N VAL A 232 -3.74 21.68 -21.95
CA VAL A 232 -2.35 21.85 -22.41
C VAL A 232 -2.28 21.70 -23.94
N PHE A 233 -2.89 20.65 -24.49
CA PHE A 233 -2.98 20.44 -25.94
C PHE A 233 -3.71 21.58 -26.67
N ALA A 234 -4.81 22.07 -26.10
CA ALA A 234 -5.57 23.18 -26.68
C ALA A 234 -4.78 24.51 -26.65
N SER A 235 -3.96 24.72 -25.61
CA SER A 235 -3.15 25.93 -25.47
C SER A 235 -1.92 25.93 -26.38
N ASP A 236 -1.25 24.79 -26.53
CA ASP A 236 -0.14 24.60 -27.46
C ASP A 236 -0.31 23.25 -28.20
N PRO A 237 -0.86 23.25 -29.44
CA PRO A 237 -1.09 22.03 -30.19
C PRO A 237 0.18 21.23 -30.52
N SER A 238 1.37 21.85 -30.50
CA SER A 238 2.63 21.13 -30.73
C SER A 238 3.00 20.18 -29.60
N THR A 239 2.33 20.28 -28.44
CA THR A 239 2.53 19.35 -27.32
C THR A 239 2.03 17.93 -27.60
N VAL A 240 1.21 17.74 -28.63
CA VAL A 240 0.79 16.41 -29.11
C VAL A 240 2.00 15.58 -29.57
N ASP A 241 3.04 16.22 -30.10
CA ASP A 241 4.24 15.56 -30.62
C ASP A 241 5.19 15.05 -29.51
N TRP A 242 4.88 15.29 -28.23
CA TRP A 242 5.67 14.81 -27.10
C TRP A 242 5.55 13.30 -26.86
N GLY A 243 4.62 12.61 -27.54
CA GLY A 243 4.46 11.16 -27.44
C GLY A 243 4.03 10.68 -26.06
N LEU A 244 3.36 11.54 -25.28
CA LEU A 244 2.86 11.19 -23.95
C LEU A 244 1.72 10.18 -24.05
N LEU A 245 1.89 9.05 -23.36
CA LEU A 245 0.80 8.10 -23.16
C LEU A 245 -0.23 8.67 -22.18
N GLU A 246 -1.45 8.15 -22.19
CA GLU A 246 -2.49 8.54 -21.23
C GLU A 246 -2.01 8.37 -19.78
N SER A 247 -1.27 7.29 -19.49
CA SER A 247 -0.66 7.06 -18.17
C SER A 247 0.39 8.12 -17.80
N ASP A 248 1.06 8.71 -18.77
CA ASP A 248 2.06 9.76 -18.51
C ASP A 248 1.36 11.09 -18.21
N GLN A 249 0.26 11.38 -18.91
CA GLN A 249 -0.59 12.55 -18.69
C GLN A 249 -1.19 12.51 -17.27
N VAL A 250 -1.80 11.38 -16.89
CA VAL A 250 -2.37 11.17 -15.54
C VAL A 250 -1.33 11.39 -14.45
N THR A 251 -0.12 10.85 -14.62
CA THR A 251 0.97 11.04 -13.64
C THR A 251 1.42 12.49 -13.56
N LEU A 252 1.61 13.19 -14.69
CA LEU A 252 2.02 14.60 -14.71
C LEU A 252 0.95 15.51 -14.08
N GLU A 253 -0.32 15.30 -14.41
CA GLU A 253 -1.44 16.02 -13.81
C GLU A 253 -1.45 15.85 -12.28
N ALA A 254 -1.38 14.61 -11.80
CA ALA A 254 -1.38 14.30 -10.38
C ALA A 254 -0.14 14.89 -9.67
N ASP A 255 1.05 14.79 -10.27
CA ASP A 255 2.29 15.31 -9.71
C ASP A 255 2.26 16.84 -9.57
N VAL A 256 1.67 17.55 -10.53
CA VAL A 256 1.54 19.01 -10.47
C VAL A 256 0.45 19.43 -9.49
N LEU A 257 -0.73 18.82 -9.56
CA LEU A 257 -1.87 19.16 -8.71
C LEU A 257 -1.58 18.90 -7.23
N TYR A 258 -0.89 17.80 -6.92
CA TYR A 258 -0.59 17.39 -5.55
C TYR A 258 0.81 17.79 -5.08
N GLU A 259 1.61 18.51 -5.89
CA GLU A 259 3.02 18.86 -5.59
C GLU A 259 3.22 19.38 -4.16
N GLY A 260 2.41 20.37 -3.75
CA GLY A 260 2.51 20.98 -2.42
C GLY A 260 2.15 20.04 -1.27
N TYR A 261 1.16 19.16 -1.47
CA TYR A 261 0.74 18.19 -0.48
C TYR A 261 1.72 17.01 -0.39
N ALA A 262 2.21 16.52 -1.53
CA ALA A 262 3.24 15.50 -1.62
C ALA A 262 4.53 15.97 -0.93
N ARG A 263 4.98 17.21 -1.16
CA ARG A 263 6.14 17.80 -0.46
C ARG A 263 5.94 17.84 1.05
N ARG A 264 4.72 18.14 1.53
CA ARG A 264 4.41 18.12 2.96
C ARG A 264 4.48 16.72 3.54
N GLN A 265 3.95 15.71 2.84
CA GLN A 265 4.06 14.31 3.26
C GLN A 265 5.51 13.85 3.26
N GLN A 266 6.31 14.23 2.25
CA GLN A 266 7.74 13.92 2.22
C GLN A 266 8.48 14.55 3.41
N ALA A 267 8.21 15.81 3.74
CA ALA A 267 8.79 16.44 4.92
C ALA A 267 8.40 15.74 6.24
N TRP A 268 7.27 15.01 6.28
CA TRP A 268 6.90 14.18 7.44
C TRP A 268 7.69 12.87 7.48
N VAL A 269 7.90 12.25 6.32
CA VAL A 269 8.79 11.08 6.17
C VAL A 269 10.18 11.44 6.65
N ASP A 270 10.74 12.54 6.14
CA ASP A 270 12.13 12.95 6.43
C ASP A 270 12.34 13.20 7.93
N ARG A 271 11.35 13.78 8.63
CA ARG A 271 11.41 13.97 10.09
C ARG A 271 11.32 12.67 10.89
N GLY A 272 10.68 11.64 10.35
CA GLY A 272 10.58 10.32 10.97
C GLY A 272 11.74 9.38 10.62
N ALA A 273 12.55 9.74 9.61
CA ALA A 273 13.58 8.87 9.04
C ALA A 273 14.64 8.44 10.06
N GLU A 274 15.04 9.34 10.97
CA GLU A 274 16.00 9.02 12.03
C GLU A 274 15.49 7.90 12.95
N ARG A 275 14.21 7.95 13.33
CA ARG A 275 13.57 6.93 14.17
C ARG A 275 13.36 5.60 13.43
N GLU A 276 13.01 5.66 12.15
CA GLU A 276 12.92 4.46 11.31
C GLU A 276 14.29 3.79 11.11
N ALA A 277 15.37 4.56 11.06
CA ALA A 277 16.71 4.03 10.91
C ALA A 277 17.29 3.47 12.23
N MET A 278 16.86 3.99 13.37
CA MET A 278 17.34 3.59 14.69
C MET A 278 16.86 2.18 15.05
N GLN A 279 17.79 1.22 14.98
CA GLN A 279 17.53 -0.20 15.27
C GLN A 279 17.40 -0.44 16.78
N LEU A 280 16.43 -1.27 17.14
CA LEU A 280 16.29 -1.81 18.48
C LEU A 280 16.90 -3.23 18.51
N PRO A 281 17.86 -3.51 19.40
CA PRO A 281 18.37 -4.87 19.59
C PRO A 281 17.24 -5.86 19.93
N LEU A 282 17.33 -7.09 19.41
CA LEU A 282 16.31 -8.12 19.65
C LEU A 282 16.22 -8.54 21.12
N ASP A 283 17.32 -8.42 21.85
CA ASP A 283 17.50 -8.73 23.27
C ASP A 283 17.45 -7.47 24.15
N PHE A 284 16.95 -6.35 23.63
CA PHE A 284 16.82 -5.11 24.38
C PHE A 284 15.90 -5.29 25.59
N ASP A 285 16.43 -5.03 26.79
CA ASP A 285 15.66 -5.09 28.03
C ASP A 285 14.87 -3.79 28.25
N PHE A 286 13.62 -3.78 27.78
CA PHE A 286 12.72 -2.64 27.97
C PHE A 286 12.41 -2.37 29.46
N ALA A 287 12.49 -3.36 30.33
CA ALA A 287 12.23 -3.17 31.77
C ALA A 287 13.38 -2.40 32.46
N ALA A 288 14.58 -2.42 31.89
CA ALA A 288 15.73 -1.65 32.39
C ALA A 288 15.63 -0.14 32.10
N VAL A 289 14.73 0.30 31.21
CA VAL A 289 14.59 1.71 30.84
C VAL A 289 13.76 2.45 31.90
N SER A 290 14.45 3.28 32.67
CA SER A 290 13.82 4.09 33.72
C SER A 290 12.75 5.04 33.15
N GLY A 291 11.56 5.01 33.74
CA GLY A 291 10.45 5.90 33.38
C GLY A 291 9.46 5.34 32.36
N LEU A 292 9.74 4.18 31.73
CA LEU A 292 8.75 3.52 30.88
C LEU A 292 7.58 3.01 31.73
N ARG A 293 6.38 3.21 31.21
CA ARG A 293 5.14 2.71 31.84
C ARG A 293 5.07 1.20 31.68
N ASN A 294 4.54 0.49 32.67
CA ASN A 294 4.41 -0.97 32.63
C ASN A 294 3.66 -1.48 31.39
N GLU A 295 2.63 -0.76 30.94
CA GLU A 295 1.92 -1.08 29.70
C GLU A 295 2.84 -1.00 28.48
N ALA A 296 3.64 0.06 28.36
CA ALA A 296 4.60 0.21 27.27
C ALA A 296 5.68 -0.88 27.32
N VAL A 297 6.20 -1.21 28.51
CA VAL A 297 7.17 -2.32 28.67
C VAL A 297 6.57 -3.64 28.20
N LEU A 298 5.33 -3.95 28.60
CA LEU A 298 4.64 -5.18 28.18
C LEU A 298 4.48 -5.21 26.65
N THR A 299 3.91 -4.17 26.05
CA THR A 299 3.70 -4.06 24.61
C THR A 299 5.01 -4.19 23.82
N LEU A 300 6.06 -3.47 24.22
CA LEU A 300 7.36 -3.50 23.54
C LEU A 300 8.04 -4.86 23.65
N THR A 301 7.94 -5.50 24.83
CA THR A 301 8.53 -6.83 25.08
C THR A 301 7.83 -7.92 24.29
N GLU A 302 6.50 -7.84 24.15
CA GLU A 302 5.70 -8.78 23.37
C GLU A 302 5.87 -8.58 21.86
N SER A 303 5.92 -7.34 21.39
CA SER A 303 6.00 -7.03 19.95
C SER A 303 7.42 -7.12 19.39
N ARG A 304 8.45 -6.83 20.20
CA ARG A 304 9.87 -6.79 19.79
C ARG A 304 10.09 -6.03 18.46
N PRO A 305 9.70 -4.75 18.39
CA PRO A 305 9.84 -3.95 17.18
C PRO A 305 11.31 -3.82 16.78
N GLU A 306 11.60 -3.90 15.47
CA GLU A 306 12.98 -3.83 14.96
C GLU A 306 13.57 -2.42 15.00
N THR A 307 12.71 -1.39 15.04
CA THR A 307 13.13 0.01 14.97
C THR A 307 12.32 0.85 15.94
N LEU A 308 12.89 1.97 16.37
CA LEU A 308 12.19 2.93 17.20
C LEU A 308 10.94 3.50 16.49
N GLY A 309 11.02 3.69 15.18
CA GLY A 309 9.86 4.09 14.37
C GLY A 309 8.72 3.09 14.45
N ALA A 310 9.01 1.78 14.32
CA ALA A 310 8.02 0.71 14.49
C ALA A 310 7.46 0.66 15.92
N ALA A 311 8.29 0.86 16.94
CA ALA A 311 7.84 0.94 18.34
C ALA A 311 6.79 2.05 18.53
N GLY A 312 6.98 3.20 17.87
CA GLY A 312 6.06 4.34 17.95
C GLY A 312 4.69 4.12 17.32
N ARG A 313 4.50 3.04 16.57
CA ARG A 313 3.21 2.66 15.98
C ARG A 313 2.43 1.67 16.85
N LEU A 314 3.05 1.11 17.89
CA LEU A 314 2.38 0.16 18.77
C LEU A 314 1.31 0.84 19.62
N ALA A 315 0.15 0.20 19.72
CA ALA A 315 -0.90 0.64 20.62
C ALA A 315 -0.40 0.63 22.06
N GLY A 316 -0.60 1.74 22.78
CA GLY A 316 -0.12 1.90 24.16
C GLY A 316 1.28 2.51 24.29
N VAL A 317 2.06 2.66 23.20
CA VAL A 317 3.34 3.37 23.20
C VAL A 317 3.12 4.86 22.90
N THR A 318 3.65 5.74 23.75
CA THR A 318 3.48 7.20 23.61
C THR A 318 4.76 7.88 23.12
N PRO A 319 4.68 9.14 22.63
CA PRO A 319 5.87 9.91 22.29
C PRO A 319 6.87 10.08 23.43
N ALA A 320 6.40 10.08 24.70
CA ALA A 320 7.27 10.15 25.87
C ALA A 320 8.07 8.85 26.05
N ASP A 321 7.45 7.68 25.83
CA ASP A 321 8.13 6.38 25.87
C ASP A 321 9.23 6.31 24.80
N LEU A 322 8.95 6.82 23.59
CA LEU A 322 9.95 6.88 22.51
C LEU A 322 11.15 7.75 22.88
N ALA A 323 10.93 8.92 23.51
CA ALA A 323 12.03 9.77 23.94
C ALA A 323 12.92 9.09 25.00
N LEU A 324 12.32 8.29 25.90
CA LEU A 324 13.09 7.50 26.88
C LEU A 324 13.92 6.42 26.19
N LEU A 325 13.36 5.74 25.18
CA LEU A 325 14.09 4.75 24.37
C LEU A 325 15.25 5.41 23.59
N GLU A 326 15.05 6.58 22.99
CA GLU A 326 16.12 7.33 22.32
C GLU A 326 17.29 7.62 23.25
N ILE A 327 17.00 8.07 24.48
CA ILE A 327 18.02 8.35 25.49
C ILE A 327 18.73 7.06 25.93
N ALA A 328 17.99 5.96 26.07
CA ALA A 328 18.54 4.68 26.47
C ALA A 328 19.47 4.08 25.39
N LEU A 329 19.12 4.23 24.10
CA LEU A 329 19.91 3.75 22.97
C LEU A 329 21.16 4.60 22.68
N ALA A 330 21.15 5.87 23.12
CA ALA A 330 22.30 6.75 23.00
C ALA A 330 23.38 6.53 24.08
N ARG A 331 23.13 5.62 25.05
CA ARG A 331 24.07 5.25 26.12
C ARG A 331 24.79 3.95 25.78
#